data_AF-A0A7W7RP95-F1
#
_entry.id   AF-A0A7W7RP95-F1
#
_cell.length_a   1.000
_cell.length_b   1.000
_cell.length_c   1.000
_cell.angle_alpha   90.00
_cell.angle_beta   90.00
_cell.angle_gamma   90.00
#
_symmetry.space_group_name_H-M   'P 1'
#
loop_
_entity.id
_entity.type
_entity.pdbx_description
1 polymer ?
#
loop_
_entity_poly.entity_id
_entity_poly.type
_entity_poly.pdbx_seq_one_letter_code
_entity_poly.pdbx_strand_id
1 'polypeptide(L)' 'MADELPTRDQALSHAVRLLHWAEAETDLAKMERVTELADVWAGIAGLQGEHREV' A
#
# COMPACT_ATOMS: atom_id res chain seq x y z
N MET A 1 19.63 -12.78 1.12
CA MET A 1 18.84 -12.40 -0.08
C MET A 1 18.65 -10.91 0.03
N ALA A 2 19.07 -10.13 -0.96
CA ALA A 2 18.74 -8.70 -0.96
C ALA A 2 17.22 -8.62 -1.15
N ASP A 3 16.51 -8.15 -0.12
CA ASP A 3 15.07 -7.91 -0.21
C ASP A 3 14.90 -6.73 -1.16
N GLU A 4 14.58 -7.01 -2.41
CA GLU A 4 14.45 -6.01 -3.46
C GLU A 4 13.21 -5.17 -3.13
N LEU A 5 13.40 -3.86 -2.96
CA LEU A 5 12.30 -2.98 -2.62
C LEU A 5 11.22 -3.09 -3.70
N PRO A 6 9.94 -3.24 -3.31
CA PRO A 6 8.84 -3.38 -4.26
C PRO A 6 8.78 -2.14 -5.13
N THR A 7 8.60 -2.29 -6.44
CA THR A 7 8.45 -1.14 -7.36
C THR A 7 7.20 -0.32 -7.04
N ARG A 8 7.14 0.92 -7.54
CA ARG A 8 6.02 1.84 -7.28
C ARG A 8 4.69 1.23 -7.70
N ASP A 9 4.65 0.59 -8.86
CA ASP A 9 3.45 -0.06 -9.39
C ASP A 9 3.04 -1.28 -8.54
N GLN A 10 4.01 -2.05 -8.04
CA GLN A 10 3.73 -3.14 -7.09
C GLN A 10 3.14 -2.59 -5.79
N ALA A 11 3.75 -1.56 -5.21
CA ALA A 11 3.27 -0.94 -3.99
C ALA A 11 1.84 -0.36 -4.14
N LEU A 12 1.56 0.35 -5.24
CA LEU A 12 0.20 0.83 -5.56
C LEU A 12 -0.79 -0.32 -5.77
N SER A 13 -0.38 -1.38 -6.47
CA SER A 13 -1.25 -2.55 -6.67
C SER A 13 -1.59 -3.24 -5.35
N HIS A 14 -0.64 -3.32 -4.41
CA HIS A 14 -0.89 -3.82 -3.06
C HIS A 14 -1.89 -2.93 -2.31
N ALA A 15 -1.70 -1.61 -2.32
CA ALA A 15 -2.63 -0.67 -1.68
C ALA A 15 -4.06 -0.82 -2.22
N VAL A 16 -4.24 -0.84 -3.55
CA VAL A 16 -5.56 -0.99 -4.19
C VAL A 16 -6.24 -2.30 -3.80
N ARG A 17 -5.50 -3.41 -3.76
CA ARG A 17 -6.06 -4.71 -3.37
C ARG A 17 -6.55 -4.73 -1.93
N LEU A 18 -5.84 -4.06 -1.02
CA LEU A 18 -6.22 -3.95 0.38
C LEU A 18 -7.45 -3.06 0.55
N LEU A 19 -7.54 -1.94 -0.18
CA LEU A 19 -8.72 -1.07 -0.17
C LEU A 19 -9.97 -1.80 -0.67
N HIS A 20 -9.90 -2.50 -1.81
CA HIS A 20 -11.03 -3.31 -2.30
C HIS A 20 -11.47 -4.38 -1.30
N TRP A 21 -10.52 -4.96 -0.55
CA TRP A 21 -10.86 -5.91 0.48
C TRP A 21 -11.54 -5.23 1.68
N ALA A 22 -11.04 -4.07 2.11
CA ALA A 22 -11.61 -3.31 3.22
C ALA A 22 -13.04 -2.84 2.91
N GLU A 23 -13.32 -2.42 1.67
CA GLU A 23 -14.67 -2.05 1.22
C GLU A 23 -15.72 -3.15 1.40
N ALA A 24 -15.30 -4.43 1.36
CA ALA A 24 -16.18 -5.57 1.54
C ALA A 24 -16.22 -6.09 2.99
N GLU A 25 -15.40 -5.54 3.89
CA GLU A 25 -15.31 -5.99 5.28
C GLU A 25 -16.40 -5.33 6.14
N THR A 26 -17.04 -6.14 6.98
CA THR A 26 -18.14 -5.73 7.85
C THR A 26 -17.69 -5.55 9.30
N ASP A 27 -16.56 -6.15 9.67
CA ASP A 27 -15.88 -5.89 10.94
C ASP A 27 -15.10 -4.57 10.86
N LEU A 28 -15.58 -3.56 11.62
CA LEU A 28 -15.00 -2.22 11.60
C LEU A 28 -13.51 -2.19 11.97
N ALA A 29 -13.12 -2.90 13.04
CA ALA A 29 -11.73 -2.88 13.50
C ALA A 29 -10.79 -3.53 12.47
N LYS A 30 -11.28 -4.56 11.77
CA LYS A 30 -10.52 -5.22 10.71
C LYS A 30 -10.47 -4.39 9.43
N MET A 31 -11.56 -3.71 9.06
CA MET A 31 -11.61 -2.74 7.97
C MET A 31 -10.57 -1.63 8.20
N GLU A 32 -10.61 -0.98 9.37
CA GLU A 32 -9.67 0.10 9.73
C GLU A 32 -8.22 -0.37 9.65
N ARG A 33 -7.90 -1.53 10.22
CA ARG A 33 -6.53 -2.06 10.21
C ARG A 33 -6.03 -2.38 8.79
N VAL A 34 -6.90 -2.83 7.89
CA VAL A 34 -6.51 -3.08 6.50
C VAL A 34 -6.38 -1.79 5.71
N THR A 35 -7.21 -0.78 5.99
CA THR A 35 -7.05 0.56 5.42
C THR A 35 -5.72 1.18 5.83
N GLU A 36 -5.33 1.12 7.11
CA GLU A 36 -4.01 1.59 7.57
C GLU A 36 -2.87 0.87 6.84
N LEU A 37 -3.00 -0.44 6.59
CA LEU A 37 -2.00 -1.19 5.84
C LEU A 37 -1.94 -0.74 4.37
N ALA A 38 -3.09 -0.42 3.76
CA ALA A 38 -3.13 0.15 2.41
C ALA A 38 -2.44 1.51 2.34
N ASP A 39 -2.62 2.36 3.35
CA ASP A 39 -1.97 3.67 3.45
C ASP A 39 -0.45 3.54 3.56
N VAL A 40 0.06 2.54 4.31
CA VAL A 40 1.50 2.23 4.35
C VAL A 40 2.03 1.91 2.96
N TRP A 41 1.33 1.09 2.19
CA TRP A 41 1.71 0.74 0.81
C TRP A 41 1.66 1.94 -0.14
N ALA A 42 0.65 2.81 0.01
CA ALA A 42 0.57 4.06 -0.74
C ALA A 42 1.73 5.01 -0.39
N GLY A 43 2.12 5.08 0.88
CA GLY A 43 3.29 5.83 1.34
C GLY A 43 4.60 5.31 0.73
N ILE A 44 4.80 3.99 0.70
CA ILE A 44 5.95 3.36 0.03
C ILE A 44 6.00 3.74 -1.45
N ALA A 45 4.85 3.72 -2.14
CA ALA A 45 4.78 4.15 -3.54
C ALA A 45 5.09 5.64 -3.72
N GLY A 46 4.72 6.49 -2.76
CA GLY A 46 5.02 7.93 -2.75
C GLY A 46 6.50 8.23 -2.67
N LEU A 47 7.22 7.57 -1.75
CA LEU A 47 8.66 7.74 -1.53
C LEU A 47 9.51 7.40 -2.78
N GLN A 48 8.99 6.53 -3.65
CA GLN A 48 9.68 6.15 -4.89
C GLN A 48 9.46 7.13 -6.05
N GLY A 49 8.43 7.99 -5.95
CA GLY A 49 8.22 9.10 -6.90
C GLY A 49 9.19 10.25 -6.68
N GLU A 50 9.62 10.46 -5.43
CA GLU A 50 10.49 11.57 -5.01
C GLU A 50 11.98 11.35 -5.33
N HIS A 51 12.40 10.11 -5.57
CA HIS A 51 13.80 9.76 -5.88
C HIS A 51 14.23 10.04 -7.34
N ARG A 52 13.40 10.72 -8.15
CA ARG A 52 13.67 11.01 -9.57
C ARG A 52 14.19 12.44 -9.84
N GLU A 53 14.57 13.20 -8.83
CA GLU A 53 15.12 14.56 -8.99
C GLU A 53 16.49 14.73 -8.32
N VAL A 54 17.54 14.14 -8.91
CA VAL A 54 18.93 14.65 -8.86
C VAL A 54 19.77 14.11 -10.02
#